data_AF-A0A4R0RXY3-F1
#
_entry.id   AF-A0A4R0RXY3-F1
#
_cell.length_a   1.000
_cell.length_b   1.000
_cell.length_c   1.000
_cell.angle_alpha   90.00
_cell.angle_beta   90.00
_cell.angle_gamma   90.00
#
_symmetry.space_group_name_H-M   'P 1'
#
loop_
_entity.id
_entity.type
_entity.pdbx_description
1 polymer ?
#
loop_
_entity_poly.entity_id
_entity_poly.type
_entity_poly.pdbx_seq_one_letter_code
_entity_poly.pdbx_strand_id
1 'polypeptide(L)'
;MKSSVPATAKISKEAKECVQECVSEYISFITSEAAEKCQMEKRKTIGGEDILYAMATLGFEQYAETLKIHLAKLRQHQTAAAGASKDGGREDGHD
;
A
#
# COMPACT_ATOMS: atom_id res chain seq x y z
N MET A 1 14.88 -9.56 0.41
CA MET A 1 15.82 -10.23 1.33
C MET A 1 17.24 -10.32 0.76
N LYS A 2 17.47 -11.05 -0.35
CA LYS A 2 18.85 -11.22 -0.88
C LYS A 2 19.48 -9.91 -1.38
N SER A 3 18.69 -9.00 -1.94
CA SER A 3 19.11 -7.64 -2.32
C SER A 3 19.43 -6.74 -1.13
N SER A 4 18.99 -7.11 0.07
CA SER A 4 19.16 -6.34 1.31
C SER A 4 20.40 -6.78 2.10
N VAL A 5 21.17 -7.76 1.58
CA VAL A 5 22.38 -8.30 2.20
C VAL A 5 23.52 -8.34 1.17
N PRO A 6 24.79 -8.46 1.58
CA PRO A 6 25.90 -8.58 0.64
C PRO A 6 25.70 -9.69 -0.40
N ALA A 7 26.20 -9.47 -1.61
CA ALA A 7 26.08 -10.43 -2.71
C ALA A 7 26.64 -11.82 -2.34
N THR A 8 27.69 -11.86 -1.51
CA THR A 8 28.36 -13.09 -1.02
C THR A 8 27.65 -13.76 0.15
N ALA A 9 26.73 -13.07 0.84
CA ALA A 9 26.09 -13.61 2.05
C ALA A 9 25.15 -14.78 1.74
N LYS A 10 25.24 -15.88 2.49
CA LYS A 10 24.26 -16.98 2.38
C LYS A 10 23.12 -16.76 3.37
N ILE A 11 21.90 -17.05 2.96
CA ILE A 11 20.71 -17.03 3.83
C ILE A 11 20.23 -18.46 3.93
N SER A 12 20.12 -19.00 5.15
CA SER A 12 19.63 -20.36 5.37
C SER A 12 18.16 -20.49 4.97
N LYS A 13 17.67 -21.73 4.86
CA LYS A 13 16.26 -21.96 4.53
C LYS A 13 15.35 -21.50 5.67
N GLU A 14 15.75 -21.82 6.90
CA GLU A 14 15.03 -21.54 8.14
C GLU A 14 14.87 -20.03 8.36
N ALA A 15 15.91 -19.25 8.06
CA ALA A 15 15.83 -17.79 8.15
C ALA A 15 14.87 -17.19 7.11
N LYS A 16 14.73 -17.80 5.92
CA LYS A 16 13.75 -17.35 4.93
C LYS A 16 12.33 -17.65 5.38
N GLU A 17 12.10 -18.86 5.89
CA GLU A 17 10.80 -19.30 6.39
C GLU A 17 10.35 -18.43 7.57
N CYS A 18 11.23 -18.20 8.54
CA CYS A 18 10.97 -17.31 9.67
C CYS A 18 10.55 -15.90 9.21
N VAL A 19 11.27 -15.29 8.26
CA VAL A 19 10.89 -13.96 7.75
C VAL A 19 9.58 -13.99 6.96
N GLN A 20 9.25 -15.10 6.28
CA GLN A 20 7.94 -15.26 5.62
C GLN A 20 6.79 -15.35 6.63
N GLU A 21 6.99 -16.01 7.76
CA GLU A 21 6.01 -16.03 8.84
C GLU A 21 5.86 -14.63 9.44
N CYS A 22 6.98 -13.96 9.76
CA CYS A 22 6.97 -12.60 10.27
C CYS A 22 6.28 -11.60 9.34
N VAL A 23 6.46 -11.70 8.02
CA VAL A 23 5.80 -10.76 7.08
C VAL A 23 4.29 -11.02 7.00
N SER A 24 3.85 -12.27 7.20
CA SER A 24 2.43 -12.60 7.24
C SER A 24 1.77 -12.01 8.48
N GLU A 25 2.45 -12.10 9.63
CA GLU A 25 2.02 -11.47 10.87
C GLU A 25 2.06 -9.94 10.75
N TYR A 26 3.11 -9.38 10.15
CA TYR A 26 3.22 -7.94 9.90
C TYR A 26 2.02 -7.39 9.10
N ILE A 27 1.63 -8.06 8.02
CA ILE A 27 0.45 -7.65 7.23
C ILE A 27 -0.81 -7.68 8.10
N SER A 28 -0.99 -8.75 8.87
CA SER A 28 -2.15 -8.92 9.74
C SER A 28 -2.20 -7.87 10.85
N PHE A 29 -1.05 -7.53 11.42
CA PHE A 29 -0.92 -6.56 12.50
C PHE A 29 -1.23 -5.13 12.03
N ILE A 30 -0.59 -4.68 10.95
CA ILE A 30 -0.88 -3.37 10.34
C ILE A 30 -2.35 -3.26 9.93
N THR A 31 -2.90 -4.31 9.30
CA THR A 31 -4.29 -4.30 8.83
C THR A 31 -5.26 -4.24 9.99
N SER A 32 -4.97 -4.91 11.10
CA SER A 32 -5.80 -4.87 12.32
C SER A 32 -5.86 -3.48 12.93
N GLU A 33 -4.71 -2.81 13.09
CA GLU A 33 -4.65 -1.44 13.60
C GLU A 33 -5.39 -0.45 12.69
N ALA A 34 -5.23 -0.58 11.37
CA ALA A 34 -5.95 0.25 10.40
C ALA A 34 -7.47 -0.02 10.43
N ALA A 35 -7.88 -1.27 10.62
CA ALA A 35 -9.28 -1.64 10.77
C ALA A 35 -9.90 -1.03 12.04
N GLU A 36 -9.16 -1.06 13.16
CA GLU A 36 -9.59 -0.43 14.41
C GLU A 36 -9.79 1.08 14.21
N LYS A 37 -8.82 1.77 13.60
CA LYS A 37 -8.94 3.19 13.27
C LYS A 37 -10.16 3.49 12.39
N CYS A 38 -10.36 2.70 11.33
CA CYS A 38 -11.51 2.82 10.43
C CYS A 38 -12.84 2.63 11.18
N GLN A 39 -12.90 1.65 12.07
CA GLN A 39 -14.08 1.34 12.87
C GLN A 39 -14.37 2.45 13.90
N MET A 40 -13.35 3.00 14.56
CA MET A 40 -13.48 4.15 15.46
C MET A 40 -14.09 5.37 14.76
N GLU A 41 -13.78 5.55 13.48
CA GLU A 41 -14.38 6.60 12.63
C GLU A 41 -15.73 6.22 12.02
N LYS A 42 -16.33 5.10 12.44
CA LYS A 42 -17.63 4.58 11.96
C LYS A 42 -17.65 4.30 10.46
N ARG A 43 -16.48 4.04 9.85
CA ARG A 43 -16.37 3.63 8.45
C ARG A 43 -16.29 2.11 8.34
N LYS A 44 -16.77 1.56 7.23
CA LYS A 44 -16.75 0.11 6.93
C LYS A 44 -15.66 -0.29 5.92
N THR A 45 -14.98 0.70 5.35
CA THR A 45 -13.98 0.50 4.30
C THR A 45 -12.69 1.16 4.75
N ILE A 46 -11.65 0.32 4.86
CA ILE A 46 -10.29 0.76 5.16
C ILE A 46 -9.76 1.54 3.96
N GLY A 47 -9.33 2.77 4.20
CA GLY A 47 -8.72 3.64 3.19
C GLY A 47 -7.20 3.71 3.34
N GLY A 48 -6.54 4.34 2.37
CA GLY A 48 -5.08 4.54 2.43
C GLY A 48 -4.62 5.36 3.63
N GLU A 49 -5.44 6.30 4.12
CA GLU A 49 -5.12 7.11 5.30
C GLU A 49 -5.12 6.28 6.59
N ASP A 50 -5.95 5.23 6.69
CA ASP A 50 -5.95 4.31 7.84
C ASP A 50 -4.65 3.52 7.92
N ILE A 51 -4.13 3.11 6.77
CA ILE A 51 -2.84 2.41 6.68
C ILE A 51 -1.70 3.36 7.08
N LEU A 52 -1.72 4.61 6.62
CA LEU A 52 -0.72 5.60 7.02
C LEU A 52 -0.76 5.88 8.53
N TYR A 53 -1.96 5.96 9.11
CA TYR A 53 -2.13 6.07 10.55
C TYR A 53 -1.53 4.87 11.28
N ALA A 54 -1.90 3.64 10.89
CA ALA A 54 -1.41 2.42 11.52
C ALA A 54 0.12 2.31 11.46
N MET A 55 0.72 2.64 10.31
CA MET A 55 2.18 2.64 10.16
C MET A 55 2.84 3.64 11.12
N ALA A 56 2.30 4.84 11.28
CA ALA A 56 2.86 5.83 12.20
C ALA A 56 2.68 5.40 13.67
N THR A 57 1.49 4.96 14.06
CA THR A 57 1.18 4.53 15.44
C THR A 57 2.03 3.36 15.90
N LEU A 58 2.36 2.44 14.99
CA LEU A 58 3.15 1.25 15.28
C LEU A 58 4.67 1.47 15.16
N GLY A 59 5.13 2.70 14.93
CA GLY A 59 6.57 3.05 14.89
C GLY A 59 7.27 2.78 13.56
N PHE A 60 6.51 2.75 12.46
CA PHE A 60 6.99 2.60 11.09
C PHE A 60 6.95 3.92 10.31
N GLU A 61 7.25 5.05 10.95
CA GLU A 61 7.08 6.41 10.39
C GLU A 61 7.85 6.62 9.07
N GLN A 62 9.06 6.07 8.96
CA GLN A 62 9.87 6.16 7.73
C GLN A 62 9.18 5.50 6.53
N TYR A 63 8.44 4.41 6.77
CA TYR A 63 7.63 3.76 5.74
C TYR A 63 6.36 4.57 5.45
N ALA A 64 5.74 5.16 6.47
CA ALA A 64 4.55 6.00 6.31
C ALA A 64 4.81 7.20 5.38
N GLU A 65 5.95 7.88 5.53
CA GLU A 65 6.33 9.01 4.66
C GLU A 65 6.45 8.58 3.20
N THR A 66 7.12 7.45 2.94
CA THR A 66 7.27 6.89 1.60
C THR A 66 5.90 6.49 1.03
N LEU A 67 5.07 5.82 1.81
CA LEU A 67 3.74 5.38 1.40
C LEU A 67 2.80 6.55 1.11
N LYS A 68 2.93 7.69 1.80
CA LYS A 68 2.15 8.90 1.52
C LYS A 68 2.39 9.42 0.11
N ILE A 69 3.64 9.41 -0.35
CA ILE A 69 4.01 9.77 -1.73
C ILE A 69 3.39 8.77 -2.72
N HIS A 70 3.48 7.46 -2.42
CA HIS A 70 2.88 6.43 -3.26
C HIS A 70 1.36 6.57 -3.37
N LEU A 71 0.67 6.85 -2.27
CA LEU A 71 -0.78 7.07 -2.24
C LEU A 71 -1.19 8.26 -3.11
N ALA A 72 -0.44 9.36 -3.05
CA ALA A 72 -0.68 10.53 -3.91
C ALA A 72 -0.53 10.17 -5.40
N LYS A 73 0.55 9.47 -5.77
CA LYS A 73 0.76 9.01 -7.16
C LYS A 73 -0.33 8.04 -7.62
N LEU A 74 -0.73 7.09 -6.77
CA LEU A 74 -1.79 6.14 -7.07
C LEU A 74 -3.11 6.85 -7.40
N ARG A 75 -3.48 7.86 -6.59
CA ARG A 75 -4.67 8.69 -6.83
C ARG A 75 -4.57 9.44 -8.16
N GLN A 76 -3.42 10.06 -8.47
CA GLN A 76 -3.20 10.74 -9.75
C GLN A 76 -3.37 9.79 -10.94
N HIS A 77 -2.82 8.58 -10.87
CA HIS A 77 -2.95 7.57 -11.93
C HIS A 77 -4.40 7.12 -12.11
N GLN A 78 -5.15 6.94 -11.01
CA GLN A 78 -6.57 6.58 -11.08
C GLN A 78 -7.40 7.69 -11.73
N THR A 79 -7.12 8.96 -11.42
CA THR A 79 -7.78 10.11 -12.06
C THR A 79 -7.45 10.20 -13.55
N ALA A 80 -6.18 10.01 -13.93
CA ALA A 80 -5.76 10.03 -15.33
C ALA A 80 -6.41 8.91 -16.16
N ALA A 81 -6.48 7.69 -15.62
CA ALA A 81 -7.16 6.57 -16.26
C ALA A 81 -8.66 6.80 -16.45
N ALA A 82 -9.33 7.41 -15.46
CA ALA A 82 -10.74 7.77 -15.56
C ALA A 82 -10.99 8.89 -16.60
N GLY A 83 -10.03 9.81 -16.79
CA GLY A 83 -10.09 10.86 -17.80
C GLY A 83 -9.92 10.34 -19.23
N ALA A 84 -8.97 9.43 -19.46
CA ALA A 84 -8.73 8.81 -20.77
C ALA A 84 -9.94 7.98 -21.27
N SER A 85 -10.75 7.46 -20.35
CA SER A 85 -11.94 6.67 -20.67
C SER A 85 -13.11 7.50 -21.22
N LYS A 86 -13.07 8.84 -21.08
CA LYS A 86 -14.17 9.75 -21.48
C LYS A 86 -13.98 10.41 -22.86
N ASP A 87 -12.82 10.28 -23.48
CA ASP A 87 -12.47 11.02 -24.71
C ASP A 87 -12.75 10.25 -26.02
N GLY A 88 -13.06 8.95 -25.96
CA GLY A 88 -13.29 8.11 -27.15
C GLY A 88 -14.70 8.13 -27.75
N GLY A 89 -15.47 9.21 -27.60
CA GLY A 89 -16.93 9.20 -27.84
C GLY A 89 -17.53 10.34 -28.67
N ARG A 90 -16.75 11.08 -29.47
CA ARG A 90 -17.27 12.07 -30.41
C ARG A 90 -16.46 12.08 -31.71
N GLU A 91 -16.78 11.17 -32.62
CA GLU A 91 -16.54 11.37 -34.05
C GLU A 91 -17.90 11.58 -34.73
N ASP A 92 -18.22 12.86 -34.90
CA ASP A 92 -18.82 13.51 -36.06
C ASP A 92 -19.85 12.73 -36.90
N GLY A 93 -21.13 13.00 -36.63
CA GLY A 93 -22.22 12.83 -37.58
C GLY A 93 -22.76 14.18 -38.03
N HIS A 94 -22.20 14.74 -39.10
CA HIS A 94 -22.83 15.80 -39.88
C HIS A 94 -22.40 15.69 -41.35
N ASP A 95 -23.22 15.02 -42.16
CA ASP A 95 -23.68 15.42 -43.50
C ASP A 95 -24.68 14.38 -44.04
#